data_AF-A0A1D2MGV2-F1
#
_entry.id   AF-A0A1D2MGV2-F1
#
_cell.length_a   1.000
_cell.length_b   1.000
_cell.length_c   1.000
_cell.angle_alpha   90.00
_cell.angle_beta   90.00
_cell.angle_gamma   90.00
#
_symmetry.space_group_name_H-M   'P 1'
#
loop_
_entity.id
_entity.type
_entity.pdbx_description
1 polymer ?
#
loop_
_entity_poly.entity_id
_entity_poly.type
_entity_poly.pdbx_seq_one_letter_code
_entity_poly.pdbx_strand_id
1 'polypeptide(L)'
;MVIEVKVTAPGKAILHGEHTVVYGTKAIAISVGLYTTVNVNKRPGSDVFVSFGEVGLSHTLPIEELKELKSSFSDNFRFQTIDKVDGVEIDPNVSKLIDDYVTLKNGFTGKLRSAFEATFKAFVFVYLAAFDELEPLSLTVETELPVGAGLGSSASFAVALAGGLLAAAGRTKHDSIDSDLINRWAFVSEKFVHGNPSGIDNTVATLGGAIMYQKGEPLVPLKCSNVRVLIVSTETPRSTKELVGRVAELKEKNPDLHQKYMDEATALVEKAVEELKSSGQIKPEYVEQNQVLLQNLKVSHPRLDMIVETAKKKDLRAKLTGAGGGGCAFVVLPIDCSNERVEELKSNLIAQCDELKFWSVPMGVSGYKIGQLWSVIESSRRETGGGDGVEILVNEPFENKPLIGNEFPAGQYTKKRYYLQSKLNGFVRTLLPNSAMVLEEAAWNAYPYCRTVITNEYMKRDFEISIESYHLPGKGELQNVHKLTPDQLAQREVIMIDIAGELLESSDYIKEEDPTRFTSSKTGKGPLTPGWANRADPVMTCYKLVKCNFHWFGFQNRVERYIQRMQQRVFTKFHRQVLCWVDNWFGLTIEEIRELEVAIKEELERQRAETQLRGSSTRD
;
A
#
# COMPACT_ATOMS: atom_id res chain seq x y z
N MET A 1 15.61 -20.04 -17.94
CA MET A 1 14.61 -19.44 -17.06
C MET A 1 14.25 -18.08 -17.63
N VAL A 2 12.97 -17.82 -17.84
CA VAL A 2 12.48 -16.48 -18.18
C VAL A 2 12.61 -15.66 -16.89
N ILE A 3 13.45 -14.62 -16.90
CA ILE A 3 13.48 -13.64 -15.81
C ILE A 3 12.42 -12.62 -16.17
N GLU A 4 11.32 -12.67 -15.42
CA GLU A 4 10.29 -11.64 -15.35
C GLU A 4 10.24 -11.18 -13.90
N VAL A 5 10.66 -9.94 -13.67
CA VAL A 5 10.76 -9.35 -12.34
C VAL A 5 9.93 -8.08 -12.33
N LYS A 6 8.91 -8.05 -11.49
CA LYS A 6 8.09 -6.87 -11.25
C LYS A 6 8.29 -6.42 -9.80
N VAL A 7 8.65 -5.16 -9.62
CA VAL A 7 8.86 -4.56 -8.29
C VAL A 7 8.04 -3.30 -8.17
N THR A 8 7.36 -3.14 -7.04
CA THR A 8 6.59 -1.94 -6.71
C THR A 8 7.14 -1.30 -5.44
N ALA A 9 7.14 0.03 -5.39
CA ALA A 9 7.51 0.79 -4.20
C ALA A 9 6.50 1.92 -3.96
N PRO A 10 6.08 2.20 -2.72
CA PRO A 10 5.24 3.35 -2.40
C PRO A 10 6.02 4.66 -2.46
N GLY A 11 5.30 5.76 -2.70
CA GLY A 11 5.79 7.10 -2.46
C GLY A 11 5.92 7.43 -0.97
N LYS A 12 6.28 8.68 -0.68
CA LYS A 12 6.43 9.20 0.67
C LYS A 12 5.91 10.62 0.80
N ALA A 13 5.53 11.01 2.00
CA ALA A 13 5.31 12.41 2.37
C ALA A 13 6.10 12.75 3.63
N ILE A 14 6.40 14.03 3.82
CA ILE A 14 6.83 14.53 5.13
C ILE A 14 5.56 14.91 5.88
N LEU A 15 5.33 14.24 7.01
CA LEU A 15 4.21 14.52 7.89
C LEU A 15 4.50 15.79 8.71
N HIS A 16 5.69 15.86 9.31
CA HIS A 16 6.19 17.01 10.07
C HIS A 16 7.71 17.20 9.90
N GLY A 17 8.19 18.46 9.91
CA GLY A 17 9.63 18.78 9.97
C GLY A 17 10.33 19.02 8.63
N GLU A 18 9.63 19.51 7.61
CA GLU A 18 10.06 19.64 6.21
C GLU A 18 11.39 20.38 6.01
N HIS A 19 11.43 21.66 6.37
CA HIS A 19 12.62 22.51 6.20
C HIS A 19 13.48 22.54 7.46
N THR A 20 12.89 22.27 8.61
CA THR A 20 13.56 22.37 9.91
C THR A 20 14.57 21.24 10.11
N VAL A 21 14.33 20.07 9.50
CA VAL A 21 15.26 18.93 9.53
C VAL A 21 16.64 19.26 8.97
N VAL A 22 16.73 20.19 8.02
CA VAL A 22 18.01 20.67 7.45
C VAL A 22 18.88 21.32 8.53
N TYR A 23 18.26 21.86 9.58
CA TYR A 23 18.89 22.55 10.70
C TYR A 23 19.02 21.67 11.95
N GLY A 24 18.85 20.35 11.81
CA GLY A 24 19.09 19.38 12.89
C GLY A 24 17.87 19.05 13.75
N THR A 25 16.68 19.57 13.42
CA THR A 25 15.45 19.18 14.13
C THR A 25 15.02 17.77 13.73
N LYS A 26 14.10 17.21 14.52
CA LYS A 26 13.39 15.96 14.18
C LYS A 26 12.42 16.21 13.01
N ALA A 27 12.12 15.15 12.28
CA ALA A 27 11.06 15.09 11.26
C ALA A 27 10.38 13.72 11.25
N ILE A 28 9.16 13.67 10.74
CA ILE A 28 8.41 12.44 10.51
C ILE A 28 8.15 12.30 9.01
N ALA A 29 8.62 11.20 8.42
CA ALA A 29 8.29 10.82 7.06
C ALA A 29 7.38 9.58 7.06
N ILE A 30 6.51 9.47 6.06
CA ILE A 30 5.45 8.45 6.01
C ILE A 30 5.22 7.97 4.59
N SER A 31 4.97 6.67 4.41
CA SER A 31 4.67 6.09 3.10
C SER A 31 3.30 6.54 2.59
N VAL A 32 3.17 6.68 1.28
CA VAL A 32 1.96 7.11 0.58
C VAL A 32 1.55 5.99 -0.37
N GLY A 33 0.27 5.60 -0.34
CA GLY A 33 -0.28 4.55 -1.20
C GLY A 33 -0.46 4.95 -2.67
N LEU A 34 0.57 5.56 -3.26
CA LEU A 34 0.77 5.74 -4.70
C LEU A 34 2.11 5.09 -5.05
N TYR A 35 2.15 4.28 -6.11
CA TYR A 35 3.29 3.40 -6.36
C TYR A 35 4.08 3.75 -7.63
N THR A 36 5.35 3.37 -7.63
CA THR A 36 6.15 3.20 -8.85
C THR A 36 6.36 1.71 -9.08
N THR A 37 6.13 1.26 -10.30
CA THR A 37 6.32 -0.11 -10.76
C THR A 37 7.48 -0.16 -11.75
N VAL A 38 8.41 -1.08 -11.53
CA VAL A 38 9.50 -1.39 -12.46
C VAL A 38 9.36 -2.85 -12.89
N ASN A 39 9.18 -3.06 -14.18
CA ASN A 39 9.15 -4.37 -14.83
C ASN A 39 10.48 -4.61 -15.54
N VAL A 40 11.18 -5.68 -15.19
CA VAL A 40 12.44 -6.11 -15.80
C VAL A 40 12.26 -7.48 -16.42
N ASN A 41 12.40 -7.55 -17.74
CA ASN A 41 12.22 -8.76 -18.52
C ASN A 41 13.50 -9.09 -19.30
N LYS A 42 13.84 -10.38 -19.41
CA LYS A 42 14.86 -10.79 -20.39
C LYS A 42 14.39 -10.44 -21.81
N ARG A 43 15.32 -9.94 -22.61
CA ARG A 43 15.06 -9.53 -24.00
C ARG A 43 15.97 -10.31 -24.94
N PRO A 44 15.46 -10.83 -26.08
CA PRO A 44 16.32 -11.40 -27.10
C PRO A 44 17.13 -10.29 -27.80
N GLY A 45 18.41 -10.53 -28.07
CA GLY A 45 19.28 -9.58 -28.77
C GLY A 45 20.53 -9.22 -27.97
N SER A 46 21.08 -8.04 -28.26
CA SER A 46 22.31 -7.52 -27.66
C SER A 46 22.13 -6.09 -27.16
N ASP A 47 20.90 -5.75 -26.74
CA ASP A 47 20.51 -4.42 -26.30
C ASP A 47 19.80 -4.44 -24.94
N VAL A 48 19.84 -3.29 -24.28
CA VAL A 48 19.04 -2.98 -23.10
C VAL A 48 18.02 -1.94 -23.48
N PHE A 49 16.75 -2.28 -23.40
CA PHE A 49 15.65 -1.35 -23.64
C PHE A 49 15.16 -0.80 -22.32
N VAL A 50 15.02 0.52 -22.23
CA VAL A 50 14.39 1.19 -21.09
C VAL A 50 13.26 2.07 -21.56
N SER A 51 12.12 2.01 -20.88
CA SER A 51 10.94 2.82 -21.17
C SER A 51 10.39 3.45 -19.90
N PHE A 52 10.08 4.75 -19.98
CA PHE A 52 9.42 5.52 -18.94
C PHE A 52 8.04 5.94 -19.46
N GLY A 53 7.01 5.17 -19.09
CA GLY A 53 5.67 5.23 -19.71
C GLY A 53 5.01 6.60 -19.61
N GLU A 54 5.00 7.19 -18.41
CA GLU A 54 4.34 8.49 -18.12
C GLU A 54 4.84 9.67 -18.95
N VAL A 55 6.02 9.52 -19.56
CA VAL A 55 6.76 10.63 -20.16
C VAL A 55 7.07 10.36 -21.62
N GLY A 56 6.63 9.20 -22.13
CA GLY A 56 6.78 8.81 -23.53
C GLY A 56 8.24 8.66 -23.97
N LEU A 57 9.15 8.38 -23.02
CA LEU A 57 10.58 8.27 -23.29
C LEU A 57 11.01 6.82 -23.29
N SER A 58 11.72 6.42 -24.34
CA SER A 58 12.35 5.11 -24.40
C SER A 58 13.72 5.19 -25.07
N HIS A 59 14.62 4.34 -24.61
CA HIS A 59 15.98 4.23 -25.13
C HIS A 59 16.35 2.77 -25.32
N THR A 60 17.09 2.50 -26.40
CA THR A 60 17.73 1.22 -26.66
C THR A 60 19.24 1.41 -26.59
N LEU A 61 19.88 0.70 -25.68
CA LEU A 61 21.31 0.82 -25.39
C LEU A 61 22.03 -0.46 -25.82
N PRO A 62 22.96 -0.40 -26.79
CA PRO A 62 23.76 -1.56 -27.15
C PRO A 62 24.61 -2.05 -25.98
N ILE A 63 24.63 -3.36 -25.73
CA ILE A 63 25.39 -3.96 -24.63
C ILE A 63 26.90 -3.71 -24.78
N GLU A 64 27.43 -3.73 -25.99
CA GLU A 64 28.86 -3.53 -26.22
C GLU A 64 29.31 -2.13 -25.76
N GLU A 65 28.51 -1.09 -26.00
CA GLU A 65 28.80 0.25 -25.46
C GLU A 65 28.75 0.29 -23.93
N LEU A 66 27.81 -0.43 -23.32
CA LEU A 66 27.71 -0.52 -21.86
C LEU A 66 28.89 -1.31 -21.27
N LYS A 67 29.43 -2.31 -21.98
CA LYS A 67 30.65 -3.02 -21.60
C LYS A 67 31.87 -2.12 -21.69
N GLU A 68 32.01 -1.32 -22.75
CA GLU A 68 33.09 -0.32 -22.90
C GLU A 68 33.02 0.75 -21.80
N LEU A 69 31.82 1.22 -21.48
CA LEU A 69 31.61 2.14 -20.36
C LEU A 69 32.03 1.50 -19.03
N LYS A 70 31.61 0.24 -18.79
CA LYS A 70 31.95 -0.49 -17.56
C LYS A 70 33.46 -0.74 -17.42
N SER A 71 34.16 -1.04 -18.51
CA SER A 71 35.61 -1.28 -18.50
C SER A 71 36.42 0.01 -18.33
N SER A 72 35.81 1.17 -18.60
CA SER A 72 36.43 2.49 -18.38
C SER A 72 36.43 2.93 -16.91
N PHE A 73 35.77 2.18 -16.02
CA PHE A 73 35.80 2.44 -14.58
C PHE A 73 37.12 1.95 -13.97
N SER A 74 37.63 2.66 -12.94
CA SER A 74 38.92 2.33 -12.32
C SER A 74 38.86 0.96 -11.60
N ASP A 75 39.97 0.20 -11.61
CA ASP A 75 40.10 -1.10 -10.91
C ASP A 75 39.74 -1.04 -9.41
N ASN A 76 39.72 0.17 -8.84
CA ASN A 76 39.44 0.41 -7.43
C ASN A 76 37.94 0.48 -7.11
N PHE A 77 37.06 0.72 -8.09
CA PHE A 77 35.62 0.81 -7.84
C PHE A 77 34.94 -0.56 -7.89
N ARG A 78 34.79 -1.19 -6.72
CA ARG A 78 34.08 -2.48 -6.58
C ARG A 78 32.61 -2.22 -6.28
N PHE A 79 31.73 -2.39 -7.25
CA PHE A 79 30.26 -2.26 -7.07
C PHE A 79 29.69 -3.14 -5.94
N GLN A 80 30.36 -4.25 -5.61
CA GLN A 80 30.03 -5.13 -4.49
C GLN A 80 30.18 -4.48 -3.10
N THR A 81 30.81 -3.30 -2.99
CA THR A 81 30.86 -2.56 -1.71
C THR A 81 29.49 -2.03 -1.31
N ILE A 82 28.61 -1.74 -2.28
CA ILE A 82 27.23 -1.29 -2.04
C ILE A 82 26.44 -2.38 -1.28
N ASP A 83 26.76 -3.66 -1.52
CA ASP A 83 26.12 -4.78 -0.83
C ASP A 83 26.49 -4.88 0.65
N LYS A 84 27.51 -4.15 1.12
CA LYS A 84 28.09 -4.32 2.47
C LYS A 84 28.23 -3.03 3.27
N VAL A 85 28.29 -1.88 2.62
CA VAL A 85 28.64 -0.61 3.26
C VAL A 85 27.52 0.39 3.07
N ASP A 86 27.06 1.00 4.17
CA ASP A 86 26.12 2.12 4.11
C ASP A 86 26.81 3.40 3.63
N GLY A 87 26.09 4.23 2.89
CA GLY A 87 26.57 5.57 2.53
C GLY A 87 27.68 5.61 1.47
N VAL A 88 27.84 4.56 0.64
CA VAL A 88 28.86 4.48 -0.41
C VAL A 88 28.96 5.78 -1.22
N GLU A 89 30.17 6.35 -1.29
CA GLU A 89 30.47 7.47 -2.18
C GLU A 89 30.72 6.97 -3.59
N ILE A 90 30.10 7.64 -4.57
CA ILE A 90 30.28 7.33 -5.98
C ILE A 90 31.60 7.98 -6.41
N ASP A 91 32.50 7.20 -7.02
CA ASP A 91 33.75 7.74 -7.57
C ASP A 91 33.41 8.88 -8.54
N PRO A 92 33.94 10.11 -8.34
CA PRO A 92 33.68 11.25 -9.22
C PRO A 92 33.97 10.97 -10.70
N ASN A 93 34.96 10.12 -11.00
CA ASN A 93 35.27 9.71 -12.37
C ASN A 93 34.17 8.81 -12.95
N VAL A 94 33.65 7.86 -12.16
CA VAL A 94 32.53 7.00 -12.57
C VAL A 94 31.28 7.85 -12.81
N SER A 95 30.97 8.77 -11.89
CA SER A 95 29.86 9.71 -12.06
C SER A 95 29.99 10.51 -13.35
N LYS A 96 31.19 11.04 -13.63
CA LYS A 96 31.46 11.82 -14.85
C LYS A 96 31.31 10.99 -16.13
N LEU A 97 31.83 9.76 -16.16
CA LEU A 97 31.71 8.88 -17.32
C LEU A 97 30.25 8.54 -17.63
N ILE A 98 29.43 8.32 -16.60
CA ILE A 98 27.99 8.10 -16.75
C ILE A 98 27.28 9.37 -17.23
N ASP A 99 27.67 10.54 -16.70
CA ASP A 99 27.15 11.83 -17.17
C ASP A 99 27.44 12.06 -18.66
N ASP A 100 28.68 11.80 -19.09
CA ASP A 100 29.11 11.93 -20.48
C ASP A 100 28.33 10.94 -21.38
N TYR A 101 28.20 9.67 -20.96
CA TYR A 101 27.43 8.66 -21.70
C TYR A 101 25.97 9.05 -21.86
N VAL A 102 25.30 9.44 -20.76
CA VAL A 102 23.90 9.84 -20.79
C VAL A 102 23.70 11.08 -21.67
N THR A 103 24.62 12.05 -21.60
CA THR A 103 24.57 13.25 -22.43
C THR A 103 24.70 12.93 -23.92
N LEU A 104 25.52 11.95 -24.30
CA LEU A 104 25.67 11.50 -25.68
C LEU A 104 24.43 10.78 -26.22
N LYS A 105 23.67 10.12 -25.35
CA LYS A 105 22.43 9.40 -25.72
C LYS A 105 21.18 10.29 -25.73
N ASN A 106 21.34 11.60 -25.51
CA ASN A 106 20.21 12.51 -25.33
C ASN A 106 19.31 12.66 -26.56
N GLY A 107 18.05 12.28 -26.38
CA GLY A 107 16.88 12.78 -27.11
C GLY A 107 15.91 13.57 -26.23
N PHE A 108 16.26 13.86 -24.96
CA PHE A 108 15.33 14.48 -24.00
C PHE A 108 15.01 15.94 -24.35
N THR A 109 13.74 16.22 -24.60
CA THR A 109 13.20 17.58 -24.76
C THR A 109 12.09 17.84 -23.74
N GLY A 110 11.86 19.10 -23.36
CA GLY A 110 10.75 19.49 -22.49
C GLY A 110 11.09 19.80 -21.02
N LYS A 111 10.05 20.07 -20.22
CA LYS A 111 10.14 20.65 -18.85
C LYS A 111 10.77 19.74 -17.80
N LEU A 112 10.79 18.42 -18.02
CA LEU A 112 11.25 17.42 -17.05
C LEU A 112 12.63 16.82 -17.39
N ARG A 113 13.35 17.42 -18.35
CA ARG A 113 14.64 16.93 -18.85
C ARG A 113 15.63 16.57 -17.74
N SER A 114 15.84 17.44 -16.76
CA SER A 114 16.80 17.21 -15.67
C SER A 114 16.43 16.03 -14.78
N ALA A 115 15.14 15.84 -14.50
CA ALA A 115 14.66 14.71 -13.71
C ALA A 115 14.87 13.38 -14.47
N PHE A 116 14.66 13.36 -15.78
CA PHE A 116 14.92 12.17 -16.60
C PHE A 116 16.39 11.88 -16.76
N GLU A 117 17.22 12.89 -17.03
CA GLU A 117 18.67 12.72 -17.09
C GLU A 117 19.17 12.09 -15.79
N ALA A 118 18.73 12.56 -14.63
CA ALA A 118 19.08 11.98 -13.34
C ALA A 118 18.58 10.53 -13.16
N THR A 119 17.33 10.26 -13.51
CA THR A 119 16.70 8.93 -13.44
C THR A 119 17.41 7.93 -14.35
N PHE A 120 17.79 8.37 -15.54
CA PHE A 120 18.49 7.56 -16.53
C PHE A 120 19.95 7.30 -16.11
N LYS A 121 20.64 8.28 -15.52
CA LYS A 121 21.95 8.07 -14.87
C LYS A 121 21.87 7.02 -13.75
N ALA A 122 20.85 7.12 -12.89
CA ALA A 122 20.63 6.14 -11.84
C ALA A 122 20.40 4.72 -12.41
N PHE A 123 19.58 4.59 -13.45
CA PHE A 123 19.39 3.33 -14.17
C PHE A 123 20.71 2.76 -14.72
N VAL A 124 21.47 3.55 -15.48
CA VAL A 124 22.75 3.11 -16.08
C VAL A 124 23.70 2.66 -14.99
N PHE A 125 23.85 3.44 -13.92
CA PHE A 125 24.72 3.08 -12.81
C PHE A 125 24.29 1.76 -12.14
N VAL A 126 23.03 1.64 -11.72
CA VAL A 126 22.53 0.45 -11.00
C VAL A 126 22.64 -0.79 -11.88
N TYR A 127 22.35 -0.68 -13.18
CA TYR A 127 22.48 -1.79 -14.11
C TYR A 127 23.94 -2.26 -14.23
N LEU A 128 24.88 -1.34 -14.48
CA LEU A 128 26.31 -1.69 -14.60
C LEU A 128 26.88 -2.28 -13.31
N ALA A 129 26.36 -1.80 -12.18
CA ALA A 129 26.78 -2.20 -10.85
C ALA A 129 26.22 -3.57 -10.43
N ALA A 130 24.94 -3.83 -10.70
CA ALA A 130 24.23 -5.02 -10.24
C ALA A 130 24.64 -6.28 -11.01
N PHE A 131 24.92 -6.15 -12.30
CA PHE A 131 25.25 -7.28 -13.17
C PHE A 131 26.76 -7.47 -13.25
N ASP A 132 27.29 -8.62 -12.82
CA ASP A 132 28.71 -8.95 -13.00
C ASP A 132 29.03 -9.11 -14.50
N GLU A 133 28.24 -9.92 -15.19
CA GLU A 133 28.17 -9.99 -16.66
C GLU A 133 26.90 -9.30 -17.16
N LEU A 134 27.04 -8.36 -18.10
CA LEU A 134 25.92 -7.57 -18.62
C LEU A 134 24.98 -8.43 -19.50
N GLU A 135 23.69 -8.38 -19.23
CA GLU A 135 22.66 -9.16 -19.92
C GLU A 135 21.64 -8.28 -20.69
N PRO A 136 21.16 -8.71 -21.87
CA PRO A 136 20.10 -8.00 -22.56
C PRO A 136 18.77 -8.07 -21.80
N LEU A 137 18.17 -6.90 -21.55
CA LEU A 137 16.92 -6.79 -20.80
C LEU A 137 16.03 -5.66 -21.31
N SER A 138 14.76 -5.74 -20.94
CA SER A 138 13.75 -4.71 -21.14
C SER A 138 13.27 -4.24 -19.77
N LEU A 139 13.46 -2.95 -19.48
CA LEU A 139 13.03 -2.30 -18.25
C LEU A 139 11.92 -1.29 -18.56
N THR A 140 10.76 -1.44 -17.93
CA THR A 140 9.62 -0.50 -18.08
C THR A 140 9.25 0.08 -16.73
N VAL A 141 9.10 1.40 -16.67
CA VAL A 141 8.77 2.17 -15.47
C VAL A 141 7.40 2.81 -15.64
N GLU A 142 6.52 2.55 -14.67
CA GLU A 142 5.17 3.12 -14.58
C GLU A 142 5.00 3.73 -13.19
N THR A 143 4.31 4.87 -13.07
CA THR A 143 4.10 5.45 -11.74
C THR A 143 2.78 6.20 -11.61
N GLU A 144 2.13 6.00 -10.46
CA GLU A 144 0.94 6.73 -10.04
C GLU A 144 1.30 8.06 -9.37
N LEU A 145 2.59 8.29 -9.09
CA LEU A 145 3.07 9.46 -8.36
C LEU A 145 3.24 10.66 -9.30
N PRO A 146 2.69 11.85 -8.95
CA PRO A 146 2.98 13.06 -9.69
C PRO A 146 4.48 13.42 -9.57
N VAL A 147 5.18 13.40 -10.70
CA VAL A 147 6.63 13.59 -10.78
C VAL A 147 7.01 15.01 -10.32
N GLY A 148 7.96 15.10 -9.40
CA GLY A 148 8.47 16.39 -8.89
C GLY A 148 7.57 17.09 -7.87
N ALA A 149 6.41 16.53 -7.53
CA ALA A 149 5.41 17.19 -6.69
C ALA A 149 5.68 17.07 -5.17
N GLY A 150 6.74 16.36 -4.77
CA GLY A 150 7.14 16.23 -3.36
C GLY A 150 6.62 14.98 -2.65
N LEU A 151 6.10 14.01 -3.41
CA LEU A 151 5.61 12.73 -2.92
C LEU A 151 6.65 11.59 -3.03
N GLY A 152 7.92 11.93 -3.21
CA GLY A 152 9.02 10.96 -3.31
C GLY A 152 8.98 10.06 -4.53
N SER A 153 8.52 10.57 -5.68
CA SER A 153 8.52 9.80 -6.95
C SER A 153 9.92 9.28 -7.31
N SER A 154 10.98 10.04 -7.02
CA SER A 154 12.36 9.61 -7.28
C SER A 154 12.80 8.47 -6.36
N ALA A 155 12.47 8.54 -5.07
CA ALA A 155 12.79 7.51 -4.10
C ALA A 155 12.02 6.23 -4.37
N SER A 156 10.72 6.34 -4.67
CA SER A 156 9.88 5.23 -5.11
C SER A 156 10.47 4.56 -6.37
N PHE A 157 10.85 5.36 -7.37
CA PHE A 157 11.58 4.85 -8.54
C PHE A 157 12.91 4.17 -8.17
N ALA A 158 13.74 4.78 -7.33
CA ALA A 158 15.03 4.25 -6.92
C ALA A 158 14.90 2.88 -6.24
N VAL A 159 13.91 2.72 -5.35
CA VAL A 159 13.62 1.46 -4.66
C VAL A 159 13.14 0.40 -5.64
N ALA A 160 12.18 0.73 -6.52
CA ALA A 160 11.66 -0.21 -7.50
C ALA A 160 12.74 -0.62 -8.53
N LEU A 161 13.56 0.34 -8.97
CA LEU A 161 14.70 0.12 -9.87
C LEU A 161 15.74 -0.81 -9.24
N ALA A 162 16.17 -0.48 -8.01
CA ALA A 162 17.16 -1.27 -7.28
C ALA A 162 16.66 -2.69 -7.05
N GLY A 163 15.44 -2.84 -6.53
CA GLY A 163 14.82 -4.16 -6.33
C GLY A 163 14.73 -4.96 -7.63
N GLY A 164 14.28 -4.34 -8.71
CA GLY A 164 14.12 -5.00 -10.01
C GLY A 164 15.44 -5.47 -10.61
N LEU A 165 16.44 -4.59 -10.65
CA LEU A 165 17.75 -4.92 -11.24
C LEU A 165 18.56 -5.89 -10.35
N LEU A 166 18.50 -5.76 -9.02
CA LEU A 166 19.14 -6.71 -8.12
C LEU A 166 18.54 -8.11 -8.22
N ALA A 167 17.21 -8.20 -8.35
CA ALA A 167 16.53 -9.49 -8.50
C ALA A 167 16.85 -10.10 -9.87
N ALA A 168 16.85 -9.30 -10.94
CA ALA A 168 17.24 -9.75 -12.28
C ALA A 168 18.71 -10.19 -12.36
N ALA A 169 19.60 -9.55 -11.60
CA ALA A 169 21.01 -9.94 -11.47
C ALA A 169 21.24 -11.14 -10.52
N GLY A 170 20.19 -11.68 -9.89
CA GLY A 170 20.30 -12.78 -8.93
C GLY A 170 20.95 -12.41 -7.58
N ARG A 171 21.08 -11.11 -7.29
CA ARG A 171 21.67 -10.60 -6.02
C ARG A 171 20.69 -10.57 -4.87
N THR A 172 19.39 -10.46 -5.17
CA THR A 172 18.32 -10.69 -4.21
C THR A 172 17.40 -11.78 -4.74
N LYS A 173 16.80 -12.57 -3.84
CA LYS A 173 15.90 -13.65 -4.21
C LYS A 173 14.47 -13.19 -4.02
N HIS A 174 13.59 -13.57 -4.95
CA HIS A 174 12.16 -13.35 -4.85
C HIS A 174 11.58 -13.81 -3.49
N ASP A 175 12.12 -14.89 -2.94
CA ASP A 175 11.61 -15.49 -1.70
C ASP A 175 12.25 -14.91 -0.42
N SER A 176 13.24 -14.01 -0.54
CA SER A 176 13.87 -13.35 0.60
C SER A 176 14.34 -11.96 0.18
N ILE A 177 13.38 -11.03 0.08
CA ILE A 177 13.65 -9.64 -0.30
C ILE A 177 14.48 -8.99 0.82
N ASP A 178 15.78 -8.85 0.57
CA ASP A 178 16.69 -8.11 1.45
C ASP A 178 16.40 -6.60 1.32
N SER A 179 15.57 -6.09 2.23
CA SER A 179 15.15 -4.68 2.24
C SER A 179 16.32 -3.75 2.56
N ASP A 180 17.30 -4.18 3.36
CA ASP A 180 18.47 -3.36 3.69
C ASP A 180 19.41 -3.24 2.49
N LEU A 181 19.58 -4.33 1.72
CA LEU A 181 20.28 -4.30 0.44
C LEU A 181 19.57 -3.36 -0.54
N ILE A 182 18.27 -3.52 -0.76
CA ILE A 182 17.51 -2.67 -1.69
C ILE A 182 17.60 -1.20 -1.27
N ASN A 183 17.45 -0.90 0.01
CA ASN A 183 17.52 0.46 0.53
C ASN A 183 18.91 1.09 0.27
N ARG A 184 20.00 0.35 0.51
CA ARG A 184 21.37 0.83 0.21
C ARG A 184 21.57 1.15 -1.26
N TRP A 185 21.08 0.29 -2.14
CA TRP A 185 21.15 0.53 -3.58
C TRP A 185 20.27 1.71 -4.03
N ALA A 186 19.06 1.81 -3.50
CA ALA A 186 18.16 2.93 -3.73
C ALA A 186 18.74 4.25 -3.22
N PHE A 187 19.48 4.24 -2.11
CA PHE A 187 20.21 5.39 -1.60
C PHE A 187 21.26 5.89 -2.60
N VAL A 188 22.01 4.98 -3.22
CA VAL A 188 22.97 5.33 -4.27
C VAL A 188 22.27 5.86 -5.51
N SER A 189 21.14 5.28 -5.92
CA SER A 189 20.32 5.83 -7.01
C SER A 189 19.85 7.27 -6.71
N GLU A 190 19.42 7.55 -5.48
CA GLU A 190 19.00 8.89 -5.05
C GLU A 190 20.16 9.90 -5.05
N LYS A 191 21.43 9.48 -4.93
CA LYS A 191 22.59 10.37 -5.11
C LYS A 191 22.68 10.94 -6.52
N PHE A 192 22.28 10.19 -7.56
CA PHE A 192 22.21 10.73 -8.92
C PHE A 192 21.08 11.75 -9.11
N VAL A 193 20.01 11.65 -8.31
CA VAL A 193 18.84 12.53 -8.42
C VAL A 193 18.99 13.81 -7.59
N HIS A 194 19.45 13.70 -6.35
CA HIS A 194 19.49 14.81 -5.40
C HIS A 194 20.90 15.21 -4.98
N GLY A 195 21.94 14.50 -5.43
CA GLY A 195 23.34 14.72 -5.05
C GLY A 195 23.66 14.20 -3.65
N ASN A 196 23.07 14.83 -2.63
CA ASN A 196 23.31 14.50 -1.22
C ASN A 196 21.98 14.16 -0.49
N PRO A 197 21.37 12.99 -0.78
CA PRO A 197 20.12 12.59 -0.15
C PRO A 197 20.32 12.27 1.34
N SER A 198 19.29 12.53 2.15
CA SER A 198 19.32 12.24 3.60
C SER A 198 19.14 10.75 3.94
N GLY A 199 18.67 9.95 2.98
CA GLY A 199 18.33 8.53 3.17
C GLY A 199 16.94 8.26 3.72
N ILE A 200 16.21 9.31 4.11
CA ILE A 200 14.84 9.18 4.64
C ILE A 200 13.91 8.68 3.54
N ASP A 201 13.98 9.29 2.36
CA ASP A 201 13.00 9.08 1.30
C ASP A 201 13.05 7.64 0.76
N ASN A 202 14.24 7.11 0.44
CA ASN A 202 14.40 5.70 0.02
C ASN A 202 14.07 4.72 1.16
N THR A 203 14.42 5.03 2.40
CA THR A 203 14.09 4.15 3.53
C THR A 203 12.58 4.02 3.73
N VAL A 204 11.82 5.12 3.68
CA VAL A 204 10.35 5.07 3.76
C VAL A 204 9.76 4.31 2.57
N ALA A 205 10.29 4.56 1.37
CA ALA A 205 9.82 3.86 0.16
C ALA A 205 10.15 2.35 0.20
N THR A 206 11.20 1.94 0.90
CA THR A 206 11.58 0.52 1.02
C THR A 206 10.80 -0.18 2.13
N LEU A 207 10.73 0.42 3.31
CA LEU A 207 10.17 -0.22 4.51
C LEU A 207 8.65 0.02 4.69
N GLY A 208 8.11 1.05 4.05
CA GLY A 208 6.74 1.50 4.29
C GLY A 208 6.55 2.12 5.69
N GLY A 209 5.29 2.24 6.12
CA GLY A 209 4.95 2.79 7.44
C GLY A 209 5.35 4.26 7.63
N ALA A 210 5.71 4.64 8.86
CA ALA A 210 6.20 5.97 9.22
C ALA A 210 7.53 5.86 9.98
N ILE A 211 8.41 6.85 9.80
CA ILE A 211 9.71 6.92 10.48
C ILE A 211 9.95 8.32 11.04
N MET A 212 10.51 8.39 12.23
CA MET A 212 11.12 9.61 12.75
C MET A 212 12.58 9.64 12.34
N TYR A 213 13.02 10.80 11.84
CA TYR A 213 14.40 11.07 11.48
C TYR A 213 14.92 12.27 12.25
N GLN A 214 16.19 12.21 12.62
CA GLN A 214 16.99 13.35 13.05
C GLN A 214 18.41 13.19 12.50
N LYS A 215 19.01 14.28 12.02
CA LYS A 215 20.35 14.23 11.43
C LYS A 215 21.37 13.75 12.45
N GLY A 216 22.11 12.69 12.12
CA GLY A 216 23.13 12.11 12.99
C GLY A 216 22.61 11.07 14.00
N GLU A 217 21.30 10.87 14.06
CA GLU A 217 20.66 9.91 14.96
C GLU A 217 20.10 8.70 14.18
N PRO A 218 19.95 7.52 14.82
CA PRO A 218 19.30 6.38 14.21
C PRO A 218 17.85 6.67 13.80
N LEU A 219 17.41 6.05 12.70
CA LEU A 219 16.01 6.07 12.29
C LEU A 219 15.14 5.36 13.33
N VAL A 220 14.01 5.96 13.68
CA VAL A 220 13.06 5.37 14.64
C VAL A 220 11.75 5.07 13.92
N PRO A 221 11.42 3.79 13.67
CA PRO A 221 10.12 3.41 13.14
C PRO A 221 9.00 3.88 14.06
N LEU A 222 7.91 4.37 13.47
CA LEU A 222 6.72 4.83 14.16
C LEU A 222 5.52 3.97 13.77
N LYS A 223 4.66 3.73 14.75
CA LYS A 223 3.35 3.13 14.51
C LYS A 223 2.50 4.16 13.76
N CYS A 224 2.19 3.87 12.50
CA CYS A 224 1.22 4.63 11.73
C CYS A 224 0.64 3.72 10.65
N SER A 225 -0.68 3.62 10.57
CA SER A 225 -1.31 2.72 9.60
C SER A 225 -2.63 3.27 9.06
N ASN A 226 -2.71 3.31 7.73
CA ASN A 226 -3.93 3.55 6.96
C ASN A 226 -4.66 4.87 7.27
N VAL A 227 -3.92 5.98 7.41
CA VAL A 227 -4.55 7.31 7.51
C VAL A 227 -5.02 7.74 6.13
N ARG A 228 -6.31 7.97 5.96
CA ARG A 228 -6.85 8.47 4.69
C ARG A 228 -6.47 9.93 4.50
N VAL A 229 -5.98 10.25 3.30
CA VAL A 229 -5.68 11.62 2.89
C VAL A 229 -6.21 11.90 1.49
N LEU A 230 -6.55 13.17 1.24
CA LEU A 230 -6.69 13.71 -0.11
C LEU A 230 -5.42 14.46 -0.45
N ILE A 231 -4.65 13.95 -1.40
CA ILE A 231 -3.53 14.66 -2.00
C ILE A 231 -4.08 15.60 -3.07
N VAL A 232 -3.62 16.85 -3.04
CA VAL A 232 -3.97 17.89 -4.00
C VAL A 232 -2.68 18.43 -4.62
N SER A 233 -2.47 18.23 -5.91
CA SER A 233 -1.39 18.89 -6.66
C SER A 233 -1.86 20.25 -7.14
N THR A 234 -1.06 21.29 -6.89
CA THR A 234 -1.31 22.65 -7.39
C THR A 234 -0.89 22.85 -8.84
N GLU A 235 -0.22 21.86 -9.44
CA GLU A 235 0.49 21.93 -10.73
C GLU A 235 1.43 23.15 -10.86
N THR A 236 1.80 23.75 -9.72
CA THR A 236 2.64 24.96 -9.70
C THR A 236 4.11 24.56 -9.69
N PRO A 237 4.90 25.02 -10.68
CA PRO A 237 6.34 24.83 -10.68
C PRO A 237 6.97 25.45 -9.44
N ARG A 238 8.04 24.83 -8.95
CA ARG A 238 8.73 25.28 -7.73
C ARG A 238 10.23 25.04 -7.82
N SER A 239 11.00 25.80 -7.05
CA SER A 239 12.43 25.60 -6.86
C SER A 239 12.71 25.26 -5.39
N THR A 240 13.06 23.99 -5.11
CA THR A 240 13.46 23.57 -3.76
C THR A 240 14.63 24.41 -3.25
N LYS A 241 15.59 24.73 -4.13
CA LYS A 241 16.76 25.56 -3.80
C LYS A 241 16.37 26.95 -3.34
N GLU A 242 15.39 27.59 -4.00
CA GLU A 242 14.91 28.91 -3.61
C GLU A 242 14.24 28.87 -2.24
N LEU A 243 13.40 27.86 -1.97
CA LEU A 243 12.67 27.75 -0.72
C LEU A 243 13.60 27.46 0.46
N VAL A 244 14.61 26.60 0.27
CA VAL A 244 15.69 26.41 1.26
C VAL A 244 16.47 27.71 1.47
N GLY A 245 16.74 28.47 0.40
CA GLY A 245 17.37 29.78 0.45
C GLY A 245 16.61 30.80 1.30
N ARG A 246 15.28 30.83 1.21
CA ARG A 246 14.43 31.72 2.04
C ARG A 246 14.58 31.42 3.54
N VAL A 247 14.65 30.15 3.92
CA VAL A 247 14.84 29.75 5.32
C VAL A 247 16.26 30.07 5.79
N ALA A 248 17.26 29.90 4.93
CA ALA A 248 18.65 30.29 5.23
C ALA A 248 18.78 31.80 5.43
N GLU A 249 18.13 32.61 4.58
CA GLU A 249 18.08 34.07 4.75
C GLU A 249 17.42 34.48 6.06
N LEU A 250 16.38 33.76 6.50
CA LEU A 250 15.76 34.01 7.80
C LEU A 250 16.75 33.76 8.94
N LYS A 251 17.52 32.67 8.87
CA LYS A 251 18.57 32.36 9.85
C LYS A 251 19.63 33.46 9.93
N GLU A 252 20.04 34.01 8.79
CA GLU A 252 21.05 35.08 8.73
C GLU A 252 20.51 36.43 9.22
N LYS A 253 19.30 36.81 8.78
CA LYS A 253 18.72 38.13 9.08
C LYS A 253 18.09 38.21 10.47
N ASN A 254 17.56 37.10 10.98
CA ASN A 254 16.89 37.04 12.28
C ASN A 254 17.08 35.66 12.95
N PRO A 255 18.27 35.40 13.51
CA PRO A 255 18.62 34.09 14.09
C PRO A 255 17.71 33.69 15.26
N ASP A 256 17.29 34.64 16.09
CA ASP A 256 16.41 34.36 17.24
C ASP A 256 15.03 33.89 16.79
N LEU A 257 14.45 34.54 15.78
CA LEU A 257 13.16 34.13 15.21
C LEU A 257 13.28 32.78 14.49
N HIS A 258 14.37 32.57 13.75
CA HIS A 258 14.65 31.27 13.14
C HIS A 258 14.71 30.17 14.21
N GLN A 259 15.50 30.37 15.27
CA GLN A 259 15.64 29.39 16.35
C GLN A 259 14.30 29.09 17.02
N LYS A 260 13.49 30.13 17.28
CA LYS A 260 12.13 29.96 17.80
C LYS A 260 11.29 29.02 16.94
N TYR A 261 11.32 29.16 15.60
CA TYR A 261 10.57 28.25 14.71
C TYR A 261 11.14 26.83 14.70
N MET A 262 12.45 26.65 14.87
CA MET A 262 13.05 25.31 15.00
C MET A 262 12.62 24.62 16.29
N ASP A 263 12.54 25.38 17.40
CA ASP A 263 12.09 24.87 18.70
C ASP A 263 10.60 24.51 18.65
N GLU A 264 9.76 25.36 18.04
CA GLU A 264 8.34 25.09 17.84
C GLU A 264 8.11 23.84 16.97
N ALA A 265 8.86 23.70 15.87
CA ALA A 265 8.78 22.52 15.01
C ALA A 265 9.24 21.24 15.73
N THR A 266 10.30 21.33 16.54
CA THR A 266 10.80 20.18 17.32
C THR A 266 9.75 19.72 18.34
N ALA A 267 9.18 20.66 19.10
CA ALA A 267 8.13 20.36 20.07
C ALA A 267 6.87 19.77 19.40
N LEU A 268 6.53 20.23 18.20
CA LEU A 268 5.41 19.69 17.43
C LEU A 268 5.68 18.25 16.97
N VAL A 269 6.88 17.99 16.44
CA VAL A 269 7.28 16.64 16.02
C VAL A 269 7.26 15.68 17.21
N GLU A 270 7.75 16.08 18.37
CA GLU A 270 7.71 15.24 19.59
C GLU A 270 6.29 14.89 20.01
N LYS A 271 5.37 15.86 20.02
CA LYS A 271 3.94 15.61 20.28
C LYS A 271 3.33 14.66 19.25
N ALA A 272 3.68 14.83 17.98
CA ALA A 272 3.18 13.97 16.90
C ALA A 272 3.75 12.54 17.01
N VAL A 273 5.01 12.38 17.42
CA VAL A 273 5.62 11.07 17.69
C VAL A 273 4.91 10.36 18.84
N GLU A 274 4.62 11.06 19.94
CA GLU A 274 3.89 10.50 21.09
C GLU A 274 2.48 10.06 20.70
N GLU A 275 1.78 10.89 19.94
CA GLU A 275 0.46 10.56 19.40
C GLU A 275 0.53 9.32 18.50
N LEU A 276 1.43 9.29 17.52
CA LEU A 276 1.61 8.13 16.64
C LEU A 276 1.97 6.85 17.42
N LYS A 277 2.86 6.94 18.41
CA LYS A 277 3.20 5.79 19.27
C LYS A 277 2.01 5.29 20.07
N SER A 278 1.16 6.19 20.57
CA SER A 278 0.01 5.83 21.40
C SER A 278 -1.20 5.34 20.59
N SER A 279 -1.63 6.07 19.56
CA SER A 279 -2.86 5.82 18.81
C SER A 279 -2.61 5.19 17.43
N GLY A 280 -1.42 5.34 16.86
CA GLY A 280 -1.13 4.97 15.48
C GLY A 280 -1.84 5.86 14.44
N GLN A 281 -2.39 7.00 14.87
CA GLN A 281 -3.17 7.93 14.05
C GLN A 281 -2.51 9.31 13.97
N ILE A 282 -2.79 10.03 12.88
CA ILE A 282 -2.37 11.42 12.72
C ILE A 282 -3.41 12.33 13.35
N LYS A 283 -2.97 13.26 14.19
CA LYS A 283 -3.83 14.28 14.79
C LYS A 283 -3.96 15.51 13.86
N PRO A 284 -5.16 15.82 13.34
CA PRO A 284 -5.35 16.91 12.38
C PRO A 284 -4.86 18.28 12.88
N GLU A 285 -4.96 18.55 14.19
CA GLU A 285 -4.52 19.82 14.78
C GLU A 285 -3.00 20.00 14.67
N TYR A 286 -2.22 18.92 14.72
CA TYR A 286 -0.77 18.99 14.55
C TYR A 286 -0.39 19.27 13.10
N VAL A 287 -1.19 18.77 12.15
CA VAL A 287 -1.05 19.08 10.73
C VAL A 287 -1.28 20.57 10.46
N GLU A 288 -2.32 21.15 11.06
CA GLU A 288 -2.60 22.59 10.98
C GLU A 288 -1.47 23.43 11.61
N GLN A 289 -1.01 23.06 12.82
CA GLN A 289 0.10 23.75 13.48
C GLN A 289 1.36 23.76 12.60
N ASN A 290 1.69 22.63 11.96
CA ASN A 290 2.84 22.58 11.07
C ASN A 290 2.65 23.47 9.83
N GLN A 291 1.45 23.51 9.25
CA GLN A 291 1.17 24.41 8.13
C GLN A 291 1.39 25.88 8.49
N VAL A 292 0.98 26.31 9.69
CA VAL A 292 1.23 27.68 10.19
C VAL A 292 2.74 27.95 10.31
N LEU A 293 3.51 27.00 10.84
CA LEU A 293 4.98 27.11 10.90
C LEU A 293 5.59 27.26 9.50
N LEU A 294 5.13 26.49 8.52
CA LEU A 294 5.61 26.54 7.14
C LEU A 294 5.25 27.87 6.44
N GLN A 295 4.10 28.46 6.75
CA GLN A 295 3.74 29.81 6.31
C GLN A 295 4.67 30.86 6.93
N ASN A 296 4.95 30.75 8.23
CA ASN A 296 5.87 31.65 8.93
C ASN A 296 7.31 31.58 8.40
N LEU A 297 7.75 30.39 7.97
CA LEU A 297 9.02 30.15 7.27
C LEU A 297 9.03 30.68 5.82
N LYS A 298 7.90 31.22 5.32
CA LYS A 298 7.73 31.76 3.96
C LYS A 298 8.01 30.73 2.85
N VAL A 299 7.70 29.47 3.13
CA VAL A 299 7.82 28.36 2.19
C VAL A 299 6.47 27.89 1.62
N SER A 300 5.35 28.51 2.01
CA SER A 300 4.03 28.27 1.40
C SER A 300 3.87 29.00 0.04
N HIS A 301 2.68 28.90 -0.54
CA HIS A 301 2.29 29.54 -1.81
C HIS A 301 0.78 29.85 -1.78
N PRO A 302 0.29 30.92 -2.44
CA PRO A 302 -1.13 31.27 -2.43
C PRO A 302 -2.07 30.12 -2.82
N ARG A 303 -1.70 29.28 -3.80
CA ARG A 303 -2.48 28.08 -4.16
C ARG A 303 -2.51 27.02 -3.05
N LEU A 304 -1.43 26.85 -2.28
CA LEU A 304 -1.41 25.94 -1.13
C LEU A 304 -2.26 26.51 0.01
N ASP A 305 -2.15 27.82 0.27
CA ASP A 305 -2.93 28.49 1.32
C ASP A 305 -4.43 28.43 1.01
N MET A 306 -4.82 28.60 -0.26
CA MET A 306 -6.19 28.40 -0.73
C MET A 306 -6.69 26.97 -0.45
N ILE A 307 -5.87 25.94 -0.68
CA ILE A 307 -6.23 24.55 -0.37
C ILE A 307 -6.48 24.38 1.14
N VAL A 308 -5.59 24.93 1.96
CA VAL A 308 -5.68 24.87 3.43
C VAL A 308 -6.94 25.58 3.94
N GLU A 309 -7.21 26.78 3.45
CA GLU A 309 -8.40 27.56 3.83
C GLU A 309 -9.69 26.86 3.40
N THR A 310 -9.73 26.28 2.20
CA THR A 310 -10.91 25.57 1.70
C THR A 310 -11.16 24.28 2.48
N ALA A 311 -10.10 23.52 2.81
CA ALA A 311 -10.20 22.36 3.68
C ALA A 311 -10.71 22.75 5.08
N LYS A 312 -10.19 23.85 5.65
CA LYS A 312 -10.59 24.36 6.97
C LYS A 312 -12.06 24.78 7.03
N LYS A 313 -12.60 25.42 5.98
CA LYS A 313 -14.04 25.74 5.87
C LYS A 313 -14.92 24.49 5.90
N LYS A 314 -14.38 23.35 5.52
CA LYS A 314 -15.02 22.04 5.61
C LYS A 314 -14.59 21.27 6.86
N ASP A 315 -14.04 21.92 7.88
CA ASP A 315 -13.52 21.33 9.12
C ASP A 315 -12.51 20.17 8.92
N LEU A 316 -11.75 20.24 7.83
CA LEU A 316 -10.62 19.35 7.56
C LEU A 316 -9.33 20.13 7.77
N ARG A 317 -8.23 19.42 8.03
CA ARG A 317 -6.90 20.05 8.19
C ARG A 317 -5.98 19.59 7.08
N ALA A 318 -5.25 20.54 6.52
CA ALA A 318 -4.37 20.31 5.40
C ALA A 318 -3.04 21.02 5.61
N LYS A 319 -2.02 20.52 4.92
CA LYS A 319 -0.72 21.16 4.85
C LYS A 319 -0.04 20.86 3.53
N LEU A 320 0.92 21.71 3.16
CA LEU A 320 1.84 21.41 2.08
C LEU A 320 2.69 20.17 2.40
N THR A 321 3.25 19.52 1.38
CA THR A 321 4.23 18.45 1.54
C THR A 321 5.45 18.65 0.65
N GLY A 322 6.62 18.23 1.15
CA GLY A 322 7.91 18.50 0.52
C GLY A 322 8.32 19.97 0.69
N ALA A 323 9.00 20.53 -0.33
CA ALA A 323 9.60 21.86 -0.23
C ALA A 323 8.60 23.03 -0.10
N GLY A 324 7.33 22.88 -0.46
CA GLY A 324 6.37 23.99 -0.54
C GLY A 324 6.53 24.82 -1.82
N GLY A 325 6.09 26.09 -1.81
CA GLY A 325 6.17 27.02 -2.95
C GLY A 325 5.30 26.64 -4.15
N GLY A 326 4.38 25.67 -3.98
CA GLY A 326 3.69 24.95 -5.04
C GLY A 326 3.67 23.45 -4.72
N GLY A 327 3.71 22.60 -5.74
CA GLY A 327 3.72 21.14 -5.55
C GLY A 327 2.41 20.60 -4.95
N CYS A 328 2.51 19.71 -3.97
CA CYS A 328 1.35 19.10 -3.34
C CYS A 328 1.04 19.61 -1.93
N ALA A 329 -0.24 19.55 -1.59
CA ALA A 329 -0.73 19.50 -0.22
C ALA A 329 -1.40 18.14 0.03
N PHE A 330 -1.49 17.73 1.30
CA PHE A 330 -2.41 16.68 1.70
C PHE A 330 -3.41 17.22 2.72
N VAL A 331 -4.65 16.74 2.59
CA VAL A 331 -5.74 16.99 3.53
C VAL A 331 -5.97 15.70 4.32
N VAL A 332 -5.88 15.77 5.64
CA VAL A 332 -6.20 14.62 6.51
C VAL A 332 -7.70 14.40 6.48
N LEU A 333 -8.10 13.17 6.18
CA LEU A 333 -9.51 12.76 6.17
C LEU A 333 -9.76 11.88 7.39
N PRO A 334 -10.45 12.40 8.42
CA PRO A 334 -10.91 11.60 9.55
C PRO A 334 -11.63 10.32 9.11
N ILE A 335 -11.65 9.31 9.99
CA ILE A 335 -12.30 8.02 9.72
C ILE A 335 -13.78 8.21 9.36
N ASP A 336 -14.44 9.20 9.96
CA ASP A 336 -15.84 9.56 9.73
C ASP A 336 -16.06 10.59 8.59
N CYS A 337 -15.00 11.03 7.90
CA CYS A 337 -15.13 11.92 6.75
C CYS A 337 -15.84 11.21 5.58
N SER A 338 -17.01 11.72 5.20
CA SER A 338 -17.78 11.23 4.06
C SER A 338 -17.16 11.65 2.74
N ASN A 339 -17.35 10.89 1.65
CA ASN A 339 -16.88 11.36 0.35
C ASN A 339 -17.71 12.50 -0.19
N GLU A 340 -18.96 12.69 0.23
CA GLU A 340 -19.72 13.90 -0.14
C GLU A 340 -18.94 15.14 0.31
N ARG A 341 -18.42 15.14 1.54
CA ARG A 341 -17.54 16.21 2.04
C ARG A 341 -16.22 16.31 1.25
N VAL A 342 -15.68 15.19 0.76
CA VAL A 342 -14.46 15.17 -0.08
C VAL A 342 -14.75 15.71 -1.50
N GLU A 343 -15.86 15.34 -2.13
CA GLU A 343 -16.26 15.80 -3.46
C GLU A 343 -16.71 17.26 -3.44
N GLU A 344 -17.39 17.70 -2.38
CA GLU A 344 -17.64 19.12 -2.14
C GLU A 344 -16.34 19.91 -1.98
N LEU A 345 -15.37 19.36 -1.25
CA LEU A 345 -14.05 19.97 -1.14
C LEU A 345 -13.37 20.06 -2.52
N LYS A 346 -13.34 18.98 -3.29
CA LYS A 346 -12.78 18.98 -4.66
C LYS A 346 -13.48 20.00 -5.56
N SER A 347 -14.81 20.04 -5.54
CA SER A 347 -15.61 20.97 -6.35
C SER A 347 -15.33 22.43 -5.97
N ASN A 348 -15.22 22.74 -4.67
CA ASN A 348 -14.87 24.08 -4.20
C ASN A 348 -13.44 24.48 -4.56
N LEU A 349 -12.51 23.51 -4.60
CA LEU A 349 -11.13 23.73 -5.03
C LEU A 349 -11.06 23.96 -6.54
N ILE A 350 -11.74 23.14 -7.34
CA ILE A 350 -11.81 23.26 -8.80
C ILE A 350 -12.46 24.58 -9.21
N ALA A 351 -13.49 25.04 -8.49
CA ALA A 351 -14.12 26.33 -8.74
C ALA A 351 -13.18 27.53 -8.52
N GLN A 352 -12.13 27.36 -7.70
CA GLN A 352 -11.11 28.38 -7.46
C GLN A 352 -9.88 28.21 -8.36
N CYS A 353 -9.56 26.97 -8.78
CA CYS A 353 -8.47 26.63 -9.67
C CYS A 353 -8.75 25.26 -10.33
N ASP A 354 -9.00 25.26 -11.63
CA ASP A 354 -9.36 24.07 -12.42
C ASP A 354 -8.18 23.17 -12.78
N GLU A 355 -6.95 23.66 -12.69
CA GLU A 355 -5.71 22.92 -12.95
C GLU A 355 -5.34 21.88 -11.86
N LEU A 356 -6.09 21.82 -10.75
CA LEU A 356 -5.75 20.96 -9.61
C LEU A 356 -5.96 19.47 -9.93
N LYS A 357 -5.05 18.63 -9.44
CA LYS A 357 -5.19 17.15 -9.51
C LYS A 357 -5.32 16.55 -8.12
N PHE A 358 -6.08 15.45 -8.04
CA PHE A 358 -6.51 14.87 -6.78
C PHE A 358 -6.23 13.37 -6.70
N TRP A 359 -5.73 12.91 -5.55
CA TRP A 359 -5.60 11.48 -5.25
C TRP A 359 -6.09 11.20 -3.84
N SER A 360 -7.06 10.31 -3.68
CA SER A 360 -7.52 9.84 -2.37
C SER A 360 -6.76 8.55 -2.04
N VAL A 361 -5.83 8.62 -1.08
CA VAL A 361 -4.91 7.52 -0.80
C VAL A 361 -4.68 7.33 0.70
N PRO A 362 -4.30 6.12 1.13
CA PRO A 362 -3.82 5.89 2.48
C PRO A 362 -2.36 6.37 2.65
N MET A 363 -2.04 6.85 3.86
CA MET A 363 -0.69 7.02 4.36
C MET A 363 -0.36 5.95 5.41
N GLY A 364 0.91 5.54 5.50
CA GLY A 364 1.38 4.50 6.42
C GLY A 364 0.98 3.09 5.96
N VAL A 365 0.98 2.85 4.65
CA VAL A 365 0.62 1.54 4.08
C VAL A 365 1.63 0.45 4.39
N SER A 366 1.11 -0.76 4.67
CA SER A 366 1.82 -2.05 4.70
C SER A 366 0.90 -3.21 4.19
N GLY A 367 1.46 -4.26 3.59
CA GLY A 367 0.84 -5.16 2.58
C GLY A 367 -0.36 -6.08 2.87
N TYR A 368 -1.26 -5.80 3.84
CA TYR A 368 -2.38 -6.72 4.19
C TYR A 368 -3.44 -6.93 3.07
N LYS A 369 -3.72 -5.90 2.25
CA LYS A 369 -4.74 -5.96 1.17
C LYS A 369 -4.48 -7.12 0.19
N ILE A 370 -3.22 -7.37 -0.12
CA ILE A 370 -2.79 -8.44 -1.03
C ILE A 370 -3.08 -9.82 -0.43
N GLY A 371 -2.68 -10.02 0.83
CA GLY A 371 -2.87 -11.30 1.50
C GLY A 371 -4.32 -11.73 1.63
N GLN A 372 -5.23 -10.79 1.88
CA GLN A 372 -6.66 -11.07 1.89
C GLN A 372 -7.15 -11.55 0.52
N LEU A 373 -6.88 -10.79 -0.55
CA LEU A 373 -7.39 -11.11 -1.88
C LEU A 373 -6.84 -12.45 -2.39
N TRP A 374 -5.54 -12.68 -2.23
CA TRP A 374 -4.93 -13.95 -2.60
C TRP A 374 -5.55 -15.13 -1.83
N SER A 375 -5.74 -14.97 -0.52
CA SER A 375 -6.29 -16.06 0.31
C SER A 375 -7.75 -16.36 -0.04
N VAL A 376 -8.53 -15.38 -0.53
CA VAL A 376 -9.88 -15.63 -1.06
C VAL A 376 -9.83 -16.49 -2.33
N ILE A 377 -8.88 -16.21 -3.23
CA ILE A 377 -8.67 -17.00 -4.46
C ILE A 377 -8.38 -18.46 -4.09
N GLU A 378 -7.40 -18.68 -3.22
CA GLU A 378 -6.98 -20.03 -2.84
C GLU A 378 -8.03 -20.77 -1.99
N SER A 379 -8.72 -20.08 -1.09
CA SER A 379 -9.84 -20.69 -0.36
C SER A 379 -10.95 -21.13 -1.31
N SER A 380 -11.26 -20.32 -2.33
CA SER A 380 -12.25 -20.65 -3.35
C SER A 380 -11.83 -21.90 -4.14
N ARG A 381 -10.56 -21.99 -4.53
CA ARG A 381 -9.97 -23.15 -5.22
C ARG A 381 -10.11 -24.43 -4.39
N ARG A 382 -9.80 -24.37 -3.09
CA ARG A 382 -9.83 -25.54 -2.20
C ARG A 382 -11.23 -26.01 -1.85
N GLU A 383 -12.22 -25.11 -1.87
CA GLU A 383 -13.61 -25.43 -1.53
C GLU A 383 -14.45 -25.84 -2.76
N THR A 384 -13.89 -25.83 -3.98
CA THR A 384 -14.63 -26.09 -5.22
C THR A 384 -14.31 -27.45 -5.84
N GLY A 385 -15.36 -28.23 -6.13
CA GLY A 385 -15.26 -29.57 -6.73
C GLY A 385 -16.50 -30.43 -6.47
N GLY A 386 -16.79 -31.39 -7.35
CA GLY A 386 -17.86 -32.37 -7.13
C GLY A 386 -19.27 -31.77 -7.19
N GLY A 387 -19.48 -30.73 -7.99
CA GLY A 387 -20.73 -29.98 -8.08
C GLY A 387 -20.90 -28.87 -7.03
N ASP A 388 -20.08 -28.83 -5.99
CA ASP A 388 -20.09 -27.79 -4.94
C ASP A 388 -18.97 -26.76 -5.11
N GLY A 389 -19.08 -25.63 -4.41
CA GLY A 389 -18.05 -24.59 -4.35
C GLY A 389 -18.46 -23.25 -4.92
N VAL A 390 -17.49 -22.54 -5.52
CA VAL A 390 -17.62 -21.14 -5.92
C VAL A 390 -17.65 -21.02 -7.43
N GLU A 391 -18.60 -20.25 -7.95
CA GLU A 391 -18.63 -19.78 -9.34
C GLU A 391 -18.53 -18.26 -9.35
N ILE A 392 -17.60 -17.70 -10.14
CA ILE A 392 -17.41 -16.24 -10.25
C ILE A 392 -18.18 -15.75 -11.49
N LEU A 393 -19.26 -15.03 -11.27
CA LEU A 393 -20.09 -14.48 -12.35
C LEU A 393 -19.52 -13.17 -12.87
N VAL A 394 -19.25 -12.24 -11.95
CA VAL A 394 -18.77 -10.89 -12.24
C VAL A 394 -17.56 -10.59 -11.35
N ASN A 395 -16.53 -9.97 -11.93
CA ASN A 395 -15.43 -9.36 -11.19
C ASN A 395 -14.95 -8.15 -11.98
N GLU A 396 -15.37 -6.96 -11.56
CA GLU A 396 -15.09 -5.71 -12.28
C GLU A 396 -14.89 -4.56 -11.31
N PRO A 397 -14.10 -3.53 -11.68
CA PRO A 397 -14.09 -2.30 -10.91
C PRO A 397 -15.47 -1.64 -10.96
N PHE A 398 -15.88 -1.00 -9.85
CA PHE A 398 -17.05 -0.13 -9.84
C PHE A 398 -16.62 1.29 -9.48
N GLU A 399 -17.40 2.25 -9.97
CA GLU A 399 -17.32 3.67 -9.63
C GLU A 399 -18.72 4.19 -9.32
N ASN A 400 -18.80 5.28 -8.54
CA ASN A 400 -20.03 5.97 -8.17
C ASN A 400 -21.12 5.11 -7.52
N LYS A 401 -20.77 4.03 -6.81
CA LYS A 401 -21.74 3.23 -6.06
C LYS A 401 -21.69 3.59 -4.56
N PRO A 402 -22.79 4.12 -3.99
CA PRO A 402 -22.82 4.50 -2.58
C PRO A 402 -22.83 3.28 -1.64
N LEU A 403 -21.67 2.90 -1.10
CA LEU A 403 -21.60 2.02 0.07
C LEU A 403 -21.49 2.86 1.35
N ILE A 404 -22.37 2.58 2.32
CA ILE A 404 -22.56 3.40 3.53
C ILE A 404 -22.77 4.87 3.13
N GLY A 405 -23.90 5.16 2.47
CA GLY A 405 -24.04 6.42 1.76
C GLY A 405 -22.96 6.56 0.68
N ASN A 406 -22.43 7.76 0.44
CA ASN A 406 -21.36 7.97 -0.54
C ASN A 406 -19.93 7.66 0.00
N GLU A 407 -19.73 7.08 1.20
CA GLU A 407 -18.41 6.97 1.88
C GLU A 407 -17.34 6.11 1.17
N PHE A 408 -17.72 5.21 0.24
CA PHE A 408 -16.78 4.42 -0.55
C PHE A 408 -17.28 4.28 -2.00
N PRO A 409 -16.82 5.12 -2.96
CA PRO A 409 -17.50 5.30 -4.23
C PRO A 409 -16.95 4.38 -5.32
N ALA A 410 -15.75 3.86 -5.11
CA ALA A 410 -15.05 3.00 -6.05
C ALA A 410 -14.38 1.85 -5.31
N GLY A 411 -14.20 0.75 -6.02
CA GLY A 411 -13.64 -0.48 -5.49
C GLY A 411 -13.79 -1.60 -6.49
N GLN A 412 -13.75 -2.84 -6.01
CA GLN A 412 -14.05 -4.01 -6.82
C GLN A 412 -15.43 -4.54 -6.49
N TYR A 413 -16.22 -4.79 -7.53
CA TYR A 413 -17.47 -5.51 -7.43
C TYR A 413 -17.25 -6.95 -7.85
N THR A 414 -17.68 -7.89 -7.00
CA THR A 414 -17.72 -9.29 -7.37
C THR A 414 -19.12 -9.85 -7.17
N LYS A 415 -19.60 -10.61 -8.15
CA LYS A 415 -20.79 -11.44 -8.02
C LYS A 415 -20.40 -12.91 -8.12
N LYS A 416 -20.78 -13.71 -7.13
CA LYS A 416 -20.46 -15.14 -7.07
C LYS A 416 -21.68 -15.99 -6.75
N ARG A 417 -21.62 -17.27 -7.08
CA ARG A 417 -22.56 -18.29 -6.59
C ARG A 417 -21.85 -19.32 -5.74
N TYR A 418 -22.47 -19.68 -4.63
CA TYR A 418 -22.03 -20.75 -3.75
C TYR A 418 -22.97 -21.94 -3.87
N TYR A 419 -22.41 -23.09 -4.26
CA TYR A 419 -23.10 -24.38 -4.36
C TYR A 419 -22.75 -25.20 -3.13
N LEU A 420 -23.75 -25.49 -2.30
CA LEU A 420 -23.54 -25.98 -0.93
C LEU A 420 -24.22 -27.33 -0.66
N GLN A 421 -24.52 -28.12 -1.69
CA GLN A 421 -25.42 -29.26 -1.57
C GLN A 421 -24.86 -30.36 -0.65
N SER A 422 -23.56 -30.64 -0.70
CA SER A 422 -22.89 -31.58 0.22
C SER A 422 -22.27 -30.88 1.43
N LYS A 423 -22.17 -29.53 1.41
CA LYS A 423 -21.54 -28.69 2.45
C LYS A 423 -22.47 -28.19 3.55
N LEU A 424 -23.77 -28.50 3.48
CA LEU A 424 -24.75 -28.16 4.52
C LEU A 424 -25.05 -29.34 5.45
N ASN A 425 -25.31 -29.08 6.73
CA ASN A 425 -25.74 -30.12 7.68
C ASN A 425 -27.02 -30.83 7.18
N GLY A 426 -27.18 -32.10 7.52
CA GLY A 426 -28.30 -32.96 7.11
C GLY A 426 -29.66 -32.35 7.40
N PHE A 427 -29.85 -31.76 8.59
CA PHE A 427 -31.10 -31.07 8.93
C PHE A 427 -31.46 -29.93 7.94
N VAL A 428 -30.48 -29.13 7.51
CA VAL A 428 -30.72 -28.03 6.56
C VAL A 428 -31.01 -28.59 5.17
N ARG A 429 -30.30 -29.65 4.77
CA ARG A 429 -30.55 -30.35 3.49
C ARG A 429 -31.93 -30.98 3.40
N THR A 430 -32.44 -31.51 4.52
CA THR A 430 -33.80 -32.09 4.58
C THR A 430 -34.88 -30.99 4.59
N LEU A 431 -34.56 -29.80 5.07
CA LEU A 431 -35.51 -28.68 5.16
C LEU A 431 -35.70 -27.96 3.82
N LEU A 432 -34.64 -27.86 3.00
CA LEU A 432 -34.58 -27.00 1.82
C LEU A 432 -34.57 -27.80 0.51
N PRO A 433 -35.31 -27.39 -0.54
CA PRO A 433 -35.15 -27.97 -1.87
C PRO A 433 -33.75 -27.68 -2.43
N ASN A 434 -33.27 -28.48 -3.39
CA ASN A 434 -31.94 -28.30 -3.99
C ASN A 434 -31.71 -26.88 -4.55
N SER A 435 -32.76 -26.25 -5.12
CA SER A 435 -32.70 -24.86 -5.61
C SER A 435 -32.46 -23.82 -4.51
N ALA A 436 -32.75 -24.16 -3.25
CA ALA A 436 -32.47 -23.32 -2.09
C ALA A 436 -31.06 -23.52 -1.50
N MET A 437 -30.25 -24.44 -2.07
CA MET A 437 -28.87 -24.71 -1.65
C MET A 437 -27.82 -23.96 -2.47
N VAL A 438 -28.26 -23.09 -3.39
CA VAL A 438 -27.41 -22.17 -4.14
C VAL A 438 -27.60 -20.77 -3.58
N LEU A 439 -26.51 -20.14 -3.14
CA LEU A 439 -26.53 -18.77 -2.64
C LEU A 439 -25.86 -17.83 -3.65
N GLU A 440 -26.42 -16.64 -3.85
CA GLU A 440 -25.78 -15.59 -4.64
C GLU A 440 -25.12 -14.58 -3.71
N GLU A 441 -23.82 -14.34 -3.90
CA GLU A 441 -23.07 -13.30 -3.22
C GLU A 441 -22.85 -12.12 -4.16
N ALA A 442 -23.13 -10.92 -3.66
CA ALA A 442 -22.70 -9.66 -4.23
C ALA A 442 -21.82 -8.95 -3.20
N ALA A 443 -20.56 -8.71 -3.54
CA ALA A 443 -19.61 -8.03 -2.68
C ALA A 443 -19.06 -6.78 -3.34
N TRP A 444 -18.99 -5.71 -2.57
CA TRP A 444 -18.39 -4.43 -2.94
C TRP A 444 -17.22 -4.16 -2.01
N ASN A 445 -16.02 -4.44 -2.52
CA ASN A 445 -14.77 -4.29 -1.79
C ASN A 445 -14.14 -2.93 -2.12
N ALA A 446 -14.29 -1.99 -1.19
CA ALA A 446 -13.70 -0.67 -1.25
C ALA A 446 -12.74 -0.48 -0.06
N TYR A 447 -11.69 -1.32 -0.04
CA TYR A 447 -10.73 -1.42 1.06
C TYR A 447 -10.30 -0.02 1.57
N PRO A 448 -10.33 0.23 2.89
CA PRO A 448 -10.41 -0.74 4.00
C PRO A 448 -11.82 -1.23 4.35
N TYR A 449 -12.87 -0.77 3.64
CA TYR A 449 -14.24 -1.22 3.86
C TYR A 449 -14.67 -2.27 2.83
N CYS A 450 -15.51 -3.21 3.24
CA CYS A 450 -16.15 -4.15 2.32
C CYS A 450 -17.57 -4.43 2.77
N ARG A 451 -18.51 -4.44 1.83
CA ARG A 451 -19.88 -4.89 2.05
C ARG A 451 -20.17 -6.09 1.19
N THR A 452 -20.61 -7.16 1.81
CA THR A 452 -21.06 -8.39 1.15
C THR A 452 -22.51 -8.64 1.48
N VAL A 453 -23.31 -8.97 0.48
CA VAL A 453 -24.72 -9.35 0.62
C VAL A 453 -24.89 -10.71 -0.03
N ILE A 454 -25.39 -11.67 0.73
CA ILE A 454 -25.67 -13.04 0.29
C ILE A 454 -27.18 -13.26 0.32
N THR A 455 -27.73 -13.71 -0.80
CA THR A 455 -29.16 -13.92 -1.00
C THR A 455 -29.42 -15.32 -1.55
N ASN A 456 -30.68 -15.71 -1.57
CA ASN A 456 -31.12 -16.98 -2.15
C ASN A 456 -32.34 -16.75 -3.04
N GLU A 457 -32.29 -17.24 -4.28
CA GLU A 457 -33.33 -16.99 -5.27
C GLU A 457 -34.69 -17.61 -4.89
N TYR A 458 -34.68 -18.79 -4.24
CA TYR A 458 -35.90 -19.47 -3.80
C TYR A 458 -36.59 -18.72 -2.66
N MET A 459 -35.83 -18.28 -1.65
CA MET A 459 -36.35 -17.61 -0.46
C MET A 459 -36.57 -16.10 -0.67
N LYS A 460 -36.03 -15.51 -1.74
CA LYS A 460 -36.21 -14.09 -2.10
C LYS A 460 -35.88 -13.16 -0.91
N ARG A 461 -36.88 -12.46 -0.37
CA ARG A 461 -36.73 -11.49 0.72
C ARG A 461 -36.69 -12.14 2.11
N ASP A 462 -37.03 -13.42 2.19
CA ASP A 462 -37.06 -14.18 3.44
C ASP A 462 -35.68 -14.71 3.84
N PHE A 463 -34.63 -14.48 3.02
CA PHE A 463 -33.25 -14.83 3.35
C PHE A 463 -32.27 -13.75 2.89
N GLU A 464 -31.52 -13.18 3.82
CA GLU A 464 -30.37 -12.32 3.54
C GLU A 464 -29.30 -12.49 4.61
N ILE A 465 -28.04 -12.55 4.20
CA ILE A 465 -26.89 -12.36 5.10
C ILE A 465 -26.13 -11.15 4.59
N SER A 466 -25.96 -10.14 5.44
CA SER A 466 -25.10 -8.99 5.13
C SER A 466 -23.87 -9.00 6.02
N ILE A 467 -22.69 -8.89 5.42
CA ILE A 467 -21.42 -8.80 6.12
C ILE A 467 -20.81 -7.45 5.76
N GLU A 468 -20.70 -6.57 6.74
CA GLU A 468 -20.02 -5.28 6.62
C GLU A 468 -18.68 -5.41 7.35
N SER A 469 -17.57 -4.97 6.75
CA SER A 469 -16.23 -5.19 7.29
C SER A 469 -15.39 -3.94 7.22
N TYR A 470 -14.74 -3.58 8.33
CA TYR A 470 -13.68 -2.58 8.39
C TYR A 470 -12.34 -3.24 8.74
N HIS A 471 -11.28 -2.89 8.01
CA HIS A 471 -9.90 -3.34 8.28
C HIS A 471 -9.10 -2.17 8.84
N LEU A 472 -8.98 -2.10 10.16
CA LEU A 472 -8.42 -0.95 10.88
C LEU A 472 -7.20 -1.39 11.70
N PRO A 473 -6.21 -0.50 11.91
CA PRO A 473 -5.10 -0.82 12.80
C PRO A 473 -5.56 -1.00 14.25
N GLY A 474 -4.75 -1.69 15.05
CA GLY A 474 -5.00 -1.93 16.47
C GLY A 474 -5.38 -3.38 16.78
N LYS A 475 -5.67 -3.61 18.06
CA LYS A 475 -5.84 -4.92 18.70
C LYS A 475 -7.30 -5.21 19.06
N GLY A 476 -8.24 -4.46 18.47
CA GLY A 476 -9.68 -4.64 18.65
C GLY A 476 -10.32 -3.73 19.70
N GLU A 477 -9.64 -2.65 20.07
CA GLU A 477 -10.09 -1.68 21.07
C GLU A 477 -11.27 -0.81 20.61
N LEU A 478 -11.47 -0.62 19.30
CA LEU A 478 -12.47 0.31 18.78
C LEU A 478 -13.89 -0.24 18.96
N GLN A 479 -14.77 0.60 19.53
CA GLN A 479 -16.18 0.26 19.75
C GLN A 479 -17.06 0.86 18.66
N ASN A 480 -18.13 0.14 18.30
CA ASN A 480 -19.16 0.56 17.34
C ASN A 480 -18.63 1.18 16.03
N VAL A 481 -17.58 0.59 15.42
CA VAL A 481 -16.96 1.13 14.20
C VAL A 481 -17.93 1.27 13.01
N HIS A 482 -19.01 0.50 13.01
CA HIS A 482 -20.07 0.53 11.98
C HIS A 482 -21.17 1.57 12.25
N LYS A 483 -21.02 2.40 13.30
CA LYS A 483 -21.97 3.48 13.66
C LYS A 483 -23.43 2.98 13.81
N LEU A 484 -23.61 1.84 14.45
CA LEU A 484 -24.94 1.26 14.69
C LEU A 484 -25.77 2.14 15.63
N THR A 485 -27.09 2.10 15.43
CA THR A 485 -28.04 2.79 16.31
C THR A 485 -28.05 2.15 17.71
N PRO A 486 -28.55 2.85 18.74
CA PRO A 486 -28.67 2.29 20.08
C PRO A 486 -29.43 0.95 20.12
N ASP A 487 -30.51 0.82 19.36
CA ASP A 487 -31.31 -0.41 19.30
C ASP A 487 -30.56 -1.57 18.63
N GLN A 488 -29.79 -1.27 17.58
CA GLN A 488 -28.94 -2.27 16.92
C GLN A 488 -27.78 -2.70 17.82
N LEU A 489 -27.20 -1.76 18.57
CA LEU A 489 -26.15 -2.06 19.55
C LEU A 489 -26.66 -2.95 20.68
N ALA A 490 -27.89 -2.72 21.16
CA ALA A 490 -28.49 -3.54 22.20
C ALA A 490 -28.72 -5.01 21.77
N GLN A 491 -28.88 -5.25 20.46
CA GLN A 491 -29.02 -6.58 19.88
C GLN A 491 -27.69 -7.23 19.47
N ARG A 492 -26.59 -6.46 19.43
CA ARG A 492 -25.31 -6.90 18.91
C ARG A 492 -24.51 -7.68 19.96
N GLU A 493 -24.07 -8.87 19.59
CA GLU A 493 -23.02 -9.61 20.28
C GLU A 493 -21.63 -9.28 19.68
N VAL A 494 -20.61 -9.14 20.53
CA VAL A 494 -19.21 -8.94 20.10
C VAL A 494 -18.40 -10.18 20.42
N ILE A 495 -17.84 -10.80 19.39
CA ILE A 495 -17.02 -12.00 19.50
C ILE A 495 -15.61 -11.68 19.01
N MET A 496 -14.61 -11.89 19.87
CA MET A 496 -13.20 -11.78 19.49
C MET A 496 -12.71 -13.12 18.95
N ILE A 497 -12.20 -13.14 17.71
CA ILE A 497 -11.60 -14.33 17.10
C ILE A 497 -10.08 -14.25 17.27
N ASP A 498 -9.52 -15.12 18.11
CA ASP A 498 -8.08 -15.33 18.21
C ASP A 498 -7.65 -16.44 17.24
N ILE A 499 -6.88 -16.08 16.21
CA ILE A 499 -6.40 -17.04 15.21
C ILE A 499 -5.39 -18.04 15.77
N ALA A 500 -4.76 -17.78 16.92
CA ALA A 500 -3.92 -18.74 17.63
C ALA A 500 -4.70 -19.59 18.66
N GLY A 501 -5.99 -19.29 18.86
CA GLY A 501 -6.87 -19.98 19.78
C GLY A 501 -7.41 -21.31 19.24
N GLU A 502 -8.33 -21.89 20.00
CA GLU A 502 -9.00 -23.14 19.65
C GLU A 502 -9.94 -22.96 18.45
N LEU A 503 -9.99 -23.99 17.59
CA LEU A 503 -10.95 -24.06 16.49
C LEU A 503 -12.33 -24.48 17.03
N LEU A 504 -13.38 -23.95 16.42
CA LEU A 504 -14.76 -24.35 16.75
C LEU A 504 -15.05 -25.82 16.45
N GLU A 505 -14.40 -26.38 15.41
CA GLU A 505 -14.56 -27.76 14.99
C GLU A 505 -13.17 -28.38 14.79
N SER A 506 -12.88 -29.49 15.46
CA SER A 506 -11.58 -30.16 15.36
C SER A 506 -11.29 -30.71 13.96
N SER A 507 -12.32 -30.97 13.16
CA SER A 507 -12.19 -31.42 11.78
C SER A 507 -11.61 -30.36 10.84
N ASP A 508 -11.61 -29.08 11.25
CA ASP A 508 -10.97 -28.01 10.48
C ASP A 508 -9.48 -27.90 10.74
N TYR A 509 -8.93 -28.66 11.70
CA TYR A 509 -7.53 -28.58 12.03
C TYR A 509 -6.66 -29.14 10.90
N ILE A 510 -5.85 -28.26 10.32
CA ILE A 510 -4.82 -28.60 9.35
C ILE A 510 -3.50 -28.10 9.94
N LYS A 511 -2.53 -29.00 10.09
CA LYS A 511 -1.25 -28.72 10.79
C LYS A 511 -0.47 -27.60 10.11
N GLU A 512 -0.50 -27.54 8.79
CA GLU A 512 0.19 -26.54 7.96
C GLU A 512 -0.48 -25.15 8.04
N GLU A 513 -1.73 -25.11 8.49
CA GLU A 513 -2.54 -23.89 8.64
C GLU A 513 -2.70 -23.53 10.13
N ASP A 514 -1.75 -23.95 10.95
CA ASP A 514 -1.71 -23.67 12.39
C ASP A 514 -0.73 -22.53 12.72
N PRO A 515 -1.23 -21.31 13.02
CA PRO A 515 -0.38 -20.17 13.35
C PRO A 515 0.54 -20.40 14.53
N THR A 516 0.21 -21.32 15.44
CA THR A 516 1.02 -21.64 16.61
C THR A 516 2.24 -22.52 16.28
N ARG A 517 2.30 -23.01 15.04
CA ARG A 517 3.36 -23.90 14.54
C ARG A 517 4.02 -23.36 13.28
N PHE A 518 3.36 -22.44 12.60
CA PHE A 518 3.84 -21.83 11.38
C PHE A 518 4.84 -20.71 11.69
N THR A 519 5.96 -20.71 10.97
CA THR A 519 6.91 -19.60 10.92
C THR A 519 7.16 -19.28 9.46
N SER A 520 6.86 -18.05 9.07
CA SER A 520 7.07 -17.57 7.72
C SER A 520 8.55 -17.54 7.39
N SER A 521 8.92 -18.19 6.29
CA SER A 521 10.27 -18.14 5.74
C SER A 521 10.58 -16.79 5.07
N LYS A 522 9.55 -16.10 4.54
CA LYS A 522 9.72 -14.79 3.87
C LYS A 522 9.72 -13.59 4.81
N THR A 523 8.98 -13.66 5.93
CA THR A 523 8.75 -12.51 6.83
C THR A 523 9.24 -12.73 8.26
N GLY A 524 9.63 -13.96 8.61
CA GLY A 524 10.03 -14.33 9.98
C GLY A 524 8.88 -14.31 11.00
N LYS A 525 7.64 -14.04 10.59
CA LYS A 525 6.47 -13.98 11.49
C LYS A 525 6.03 -15.37 11.94
N GLY A 526 5.57 -15.44 13.19
CA GLY A 526 5.19 -16.69 13.84
C GLY A 526 6.39 -17.40 14.49
N PRO A 527 6.17 -18.48 15.25
CA PRO A 527 4.87 -19.01 15.62
C PRO A 527 4.15 -18.12 16.63
N LEU A 528 2.81 -18.06 16.54
CA LEU A 528 1.99 -17.31 17.47
C LEU A 528 1.89 -18.04 18.82
N THR A 529 2.20 -17.33 19.89
CA THR A 529 2.14 -17.84 21.27
C THR A 529 0.98 -17.22 22.04
N PRO A 530 0.49 -17.81 23.15
CA PRO A 530 -0.59 -17.23 23.94
C PRO A 530 -0.37 -15.75 24.29
N GLY A 531 -1.37 -14.92 24.00
CA GLY A 531 -1.27 -13.46 24.15
C GLY A 531 -0.47 -12.74 23.05
N TRP A 532 -0.20 -13.39 21.90
CA TRP A 532 0.51 -12.79 20.77
C TRP A 532 -0.13 -11.48 20.32
N ALA A 533 -1.46 -11.38 20.30
CA ALA A 533 -2.18 -10.19 19.84
C ALA A 533 -1.81 -8.93 20.66
N ASN A 534 -1.46 -9.10 21.94
CA ASN A 534 -1.01 -8.01 22.80
C ASN A 534 0.44 -7.58 22.52
N ARG A 535 1.25 -8.46 21.92
CA ARG A 535 2.68 -8.23 21.65
C ARG A 535 2.98 -7.94 20.18
N ALA A 536 2.08 -8.32 19.28
CA ALA A 536 2.26 -8.21 17.85
C ALA A 536 2.28 -6.75 17.38
N ASP A 537 3.26 -6.44 16.52
CA ASP A 537 3.44 -5.15 15.87
C ASP A 537 4.20 -5.36 14.54
N PRO A 538 3.70 -4.89 13.38
CA PRO A 538 2.39 -4.28 13.17
C PRO A 538 1.23 -5.28 13.37
N VAL A 539 0.09 -4.78 13.87
CA VAL A 539 -1.17 -5.53 14.03
C VAL A 539 -2.37 -4.71 13.57
N MET A 540 -3.32 -5.39 12.94
CA MET A 540 -4.61 -4.83 12.52
C MET A 540 -5.75 -5.69 13.06
N THR A 541 -6.95 -5.15 13.04
CA THR A 541 -8.18 -5.87 13.38
C THR A 541 -9.20 -5.72 12.25
N CYS A 542 -9.79 -6.85 11.85
CA CYS A 542 -10.92 -6.88 10.95
C CYS A 542 -12.22 -6.90 11.78
N TYR A 543 -12.94 -5.79 11.79
CA TYR A 543 -14.24 -5.70 12.45
C TYR A 543 -15.32 -6.14 11.45
N LYS A 544 -15.88 -7.34 11.64
CA LYS A 544 -16.93 -7.89 10.78
C LYS A 544 -18.28 -7.82 11.48
N LEU A 545 -19.19 -7.01 10.96
CA LEU A 545 -20.58 -6.98 11.37
C LEU A 545 -21.39 -7.92 10.48
N VAL A 546 -21.92 -9.00 11.06
CA VAL A 546 -22.76 -9.97 10.38
C VAL A 546 -24.21 -9.79 10.80
N LYS A 547 -25.09 -9.47 9.86
CA LYS A 547 -26.54 -9.49 10.03
C LYS A 547 -27.09 -10.65 9.23
N CYS A 548 -28.03 -11.37 9.82
CA CYS A 548 -28.73 -12.47 9.16
C CYS A 548 -30.23 -12.27 9.37
N ASN A 549 -30.97 -12.36 8.27
CA ASN A 549 -32.42 -12.38 8.26
C ASN A 549 -32.86 -13.70 7.62
N PHE A 550 -33.58 -14.53 8.36
CA PHE A 550 -34.18 -15.75 7.82
C PHE A 550 -35.63 -15.92 8.30
N HIS A 551 -36.59 -15.51 7.48
CA HIS A 551 -38.00 -15.51 7.82
C HIS A 551 -38.69 -16.80 7.37
N TRP A 552 -38.59 -17.84 8.19
CA TRP A 552 -39.34 -19.08 7.98
C TRP A 552 -40.00 -19.54 9.28
N PHE A 553 -41.33 -19.67 9.25
CA PHE A 553 -42.12 -20.11 10.38
C PHE A 553 -41.58 -21.42 10.99
N GLY A 554 -41.29 -21.39 12.28
CA GLY A 554 -40.79 -22.55 13.05
C GLY A 554 -39.28 -22.81 12.98
N PHE A 555 -38.55 -22.15 12.07
CA PHE A 555 -37.11 -22.42 11.85
C PHE A 555 -36.19 -21.20 11.96
N GLN A 556 -36.74 -19.97 11.95
CA GLN A 556 -36.01 -18.70 12.01
C GLN A 556 -34.80 -18.72 12.98
N ASN A 557 -35.07 -18.76 14.28
CA ASN A 557 -34.04 -18.67 15.32
C ASN A 557 -33.00 -19.81 15.26
N ARG A 558 -33.38 -20.98 14.74
CA ARG A 558 -32.47 -22.14 14.64
C ARG A 558 -31.47 -21.95 13.51
N VAL A 559 -31.94 -21.49 12.35
CA VAL A 559 -31.11 -21.29 11.17
C VAL A 559 -30.26 -20.03 11.29
N GLU A 560 -30.78 -18.93 11.84
CA GLU A 560 -29.99 -17.71 12.08
C GLU A 560 -28.80 -17.99 13.00
N ARG A 561 -29.02 -18.71 14.12
CA ARG A 561 -27.92 -19.13 15.03
C ARG A 561 -26.91 -20.04 14.35
N TYR A 562 -27.38 -20.98 13.52
CA TYR A 562 -26.49 -21.84 12.75
C TYR A 562 -25.61 -21.04 11.77
N ILE A 563 -26.18 -20.07 11.07
CA ILE A 563 -25.46 -19.17 10.16
C ILE A 563 -24.42 -18.36 10.91
N GLN A 564 -24.77 -17.74 12.05
CA GLN A 564 -23.81 -16.96 12.84
C GLN A 564 -22.61 -17.81 13.30
N ARG A 565 -22.86 -19.03 13.80
CA ARG A 565 -21.78 -19.97 14.17
C ARG A 565 -20.93 -20.38 12.96
N MET A 566 -21.57 -20.58 11.80
CA MET A 566 -20.84 -20.90 10.57
C MET A 566 -19.95 -19.75 10.10
N GLN A 567 -20.43 -18.50 10.18
CA GLN A 567 -19.63 -17.32 9.84
C GLN A 567 -18.41 -17.19 10.76
N GLN A 568 -18.57 -17.41 12.07
CA GLN A 568 -17.45 -17.44 13.01
C GLN A 568 -16.44 -18.52 12.66
N ARG A 569 -16.90 -19.73 12.30
CA ARG A 569 -16.05 -20.85 11.86
C ARG A 569 -15.25 -20.49 10.60
N VAL A 570 -15.92 -19.95 9.59
CA VAL A 570 -15.30 -19.51 8.33
C VAL A 570 -14.27 -18.42 8.58
N PHE A 571 -14.59 -17.39 9.35
CA PHE A 571 -13.64 -16.31 9.64
C PHE A 571 -12.42 -16.80 10.42
N THR A 572 -12.61 -17.69 11.40
CA THR A 572 -11.51 -18.26 12.17
C THR A 572 -10.55 -19.03 11.26
N LYS A 573 -11.08 -19.94 10.43
CA LYS A 573 -10.28 -20.73 9.48
C LYS A 573 -9.58 -19.82 8.47
N PHE A 574 -10.32 -18.90 7.85
CA PHE A 574 -9.80 -18.02 6.81
C PHE A 574 -8.62 -17.16 7.31
N HIS A 575 -8.72 -16.53 8.48
CA HIS A 575 -7.63 -15.66 8.96
C HIS A 575 -6.41 -16.44 9.47
N ARG A 576 -6.58 -17.69 9.92
CA ARG A 576 -5.44 -18.60 10.16
C ARG A 576 -4.70 -18.89 8.87
N GLN A 577 -5.44 -19.20 7.82
CA GLN A 577 -4.90 -19.45 6.48
C GLN A 577 -4.18 -18.24 5.91
N VAL A 578 -4.77 -17.04 6.00
CA VAL A 578 -4.13 -15.80 5.53
C VAL A 578 -2.72 -15.65 6.13
N LEU A 579 -2.56 -15.88 7.45
CA LEU A 579 -1.25 -15.80 8.08
C LEU A 579 -0.33 -16.94 7.63
N CYS A 580 -0.80 -18.19 7.67
CA CYS A 580 0.04 -19.35 7.33
C CYS A 580 0.39 -19.43 5.85
N TRP A 581 -0.31 -18.70 4.98
CA TRP A 581 -0.01 -18.58 3.57
C TRP A 581 0.79 -17.33 3.21
N VAL A 582 1.27 -16.56 4.21
CA VAL A 582 2.02 -15.34 3.96
C VAL A 582 3.18 -15.54 2.99
N ASP A 583 3.88 -16.67 3.03
CA ASP A 583 4.97 -16.95 2.10
C ASP A 583 4.51 -17.07 0.64
N ASN A 584 3.23 -17.35 0.39
CA ASN A 584 2.69 -17.50 -0.97
C ASN A 584 2.22 -16.17 -1.58
N TRP A 585 1.76 -15.23 -0.74
CA TRP A 585 1.20 -13.96 -1.21
C TRP A 585 2.07 -12.73 -0.89
N PHE A 586 3.04 -12.86 0.02
CA PHE A 586 3.97 -11.80 0.33
C PHE A 586 4.84 -11.51 -0.89
N GLY A 587 4.83 -10.24 -1.33
CA GLY A 587 5.52 -9.76 -2.53
C GLY A 587 4.61 -9.62 -3.76
N LEU A 588 3.39 -10.16 -3.75
CA LEU A 588 2.47 -10.02 -4.89
C LEU A 588 1.90 -8.59 -4.99
N THR A 589 1.70 -8.16 -6.24
CA THR A 589 1.09 -6.89 -6.64
C THR A 589 -0.42 -7.02 -6.81
N ILE A 590 -1.13 -5.89 -6.83
CA ILE A 590 -2.58 -5.93 -7.03
C ILE A 590 -2.94 -6.40 -8.45
N GLU A 591 -2.10 -6.14 -9.45
CA GLU A 591 -2.34 -6.63 -10.82
C GLU A 591 -2.17 -8.14 -10.93
N GLU A 592 -1.13 -8.73 -10.30
CA GLU A 592 -0.98 -10.19 -10.25
C GLU A 592 -2.18 -10.84 -9.56
N ILE A 593 -2.73 -10.20 -8.54
CA ILE A 593 -4.00 -10.63 -7.94
C ILE A 593 -5.14 -10.56 -8.96
N ARG A 594 -5.24 -9.52 -9.80
CA ARG A 594 -6.26 -9.44 -10.86
C ARG A 594 -6.09 -10.51 -11.92
N GLU A 595 -4.87 -10.80 -12.33
CA GLU A 595 -4.55 -11.87 -13.28
C GLU A 595 -4.95 -13.23 -12.71
N LEU A 596 -4.61 -13.49 -11.44
CA LEU A 596 -5.06 -14.69 -10.72
C LEU A 596 -6.59 -14.76 -10.62
N GLU A 597 -7.27 -13.64 -10.36
CA GLU A 597 -8.75 -13.60 -10.32
C GLU A 597 -9.39 -13.88 -11.69
N VAL A 598 -8.73 -13.53 -12.80
CA VAL A 598 -9.19 -13.88 -14.16
C VAL A 598 -8.96 -15.37 -14.41
N ALA A 599 -7.75 -15.87 -14.16
CA ALA A 599 -7.37 -17.26 -14.39
C ALA A 599 -8.20 -18.24 -13.53
N ILE A 600 -8.50 -17.87 -12.28
CA ILE A 600 -9.22 -18.75 -11.35
C ILE A 600 -10.68 -18.94 -11.75
N LYS A 601 -11.30 -17.99 -12.45
CA LYS A 601 -12.71 -18.12 -12.86
C LYS A 601 -12.94 -19.37 -13.71
N GLU A 602 -12.14 -19.55 -14.75
CA GLU A 602 -12.20 -20.72 -15.64
C GLU A 602 -11.81 -22.01 -14.90
N GLU A 603 -10.81 -21.92 -14.02
CA GLU A 603 -10.36 -23.07 -13.24
C GLU A 603 -11.44 -23.60 -12.28
N LEU A 604 -12.16 -22.72 -11.59
CA LEU A 604 -13.23 -23.09 -10.66
C LEU A 604 -14.41 -23.75 -11.39
N GLU A 605 -14.79 -23.22 -12.55
CA GLU A 605 -15.84 -23.82 -13.38
C GLU A 605 -15.47 -25.25 -13.79
N ARG A 606 -14.22 -25.47 -14.21
CA ARG A 606 -13.70 -26.81 -14.53
C ARG A 606 -13.69 -27.72 -13.30
N GLN A 607 -13.13 -27.27 -12.19
CA GLN A 607 -13.04 -28.06 -10.95
C GLN A 607 -14.43 -28.47 -10.45
N ARG A 608 -15.42 -27.56 -10.49
CA ARG A 608 -16.79 -27.85 -10.08
C ARG A 608 -17.44 -28.95 -10.94
N ALA A 609 -17.10 -29.03 -12.23
CA ALA A 609 -17.60 -30.06 -13.13
C ALA A 609 -16.94 -31.43 -12.93
N GLU A 610 -15.81 -31.51 -12.21
CA GLU A 610 -15.19 -32.77 -11.81
C GLU A 610 -16.05 -33.50 -10.77
N THR A 611 -15.92 -34.82 -10.68
CA THR A 611 -16.70 -35.64 -9.74
C THR A 611 -16.18 -35.61 -8.29
N GLN A 612 -14.96 -35.13 -8.08
CA GLN A 612 -14.30 -35.14 -6.76
C GLN A 612 -14.75 -33.96 -5.90
N LEU A 613 -15.41 -34.25 -4.76
CA LEU A 613 -15.70 -33.26 -3.72
C LEU A 613 -14.40 -32.77 -3.04
N ARG A 614 -14.36 -31.47 -2.72
CA ARG A 614 -13.21 -30.81 -2.08
C ARG A 614 -13.62 -29.92 -0.90
N GLY A 615 -12.65 -29.62 -0.03
CA GLY A 615 -12.79 -28.65 1.05
C GLY A 615 -13.55 -29.14 2.28
N SER A 616 -14.12 -28.18 3.01
CA SER A 616 -14.84 -28.42 4.26
C SER A 616 -16.13 -29.22 4.06
N SER A 617 -16.40 -30.10 5.04
CA SER A 617 -17.68 -30.76 5.20
C SER A 617 -18.31 -30.40 6.54
N THR A 618 -19.62 -30.39 6.57
CA THR A 618 -20.41 -30.27 7.78
C THR A 618 -20.83 -31.65 8.27
N ARG A 619 -20.49 -32.01 9.51
CA ARG A 619 -21.06 -33.20 10.16
C ARG A 619 -22.42 -32.88 10.78
N ASP A 620 -23.25 -33.91 10.87
CA ASP A 620 -24.52 -33.88 11.59
C ASP A 620 -24.34 -33.79 13.11
#